data_AF-A0A1G8AGC7-F1
#
_entry.id   AF-A0A1G8AGC7-F1
#
_cell.length_a   1.000
_cell.length_b   1.000
_cell.length_c   1.000
_cell.angle_alpha   90.00
_cell.angle_beta   90.00
_cell.angle_gamma   90.00
#
_symmetry.space_group_name_H-M   'P 1'
#
loop_
_entity.id
_entity.type
_entity.pdbx_description
1 polymer ?
#
loop_
_entity_poly.entity_id
_entity_poly.type
_entity_poly.pdbx_seq_one_letter_code
_entity_poly.pdbx_strand_id
1 'polypeptide(L)'
;MQEPEETAAYFRLVCEDEVVHPDVLVAENPATSPVALFRLAAHEERAVRLALAHRADLPAKAYERLLGDSDPEVVRVAARRAHGKRFP
;
A
#
# COMPACT_ATOMS: atom_id res chain seq x y z
N MET A 1 13.34 -31.04 13.67
CA MET A 1 11.89 -30.85 13.86
C MET A 1 11.74 -29.44 14.38
N GLN A 2 11.31 -28.55 13.50
CA GLN A 2 11.33 -27.10 13.64
C GLN A 2 10.03 -26.70 14.33
N GLU A 3 10.11 -26.07 15.49
CA GLU A 3 8.95 -25.45 16.17
C GLU A 3 8.67 -24.11 15.48
N PRO A 4 7.53 -23.93 14.78
CA PRO A 4 7.23 -22.71 14.04
C PRO A 4 6.38 -21.72 14.87
N GLU A 5 6.50 -21.73 16.20
CA GLU A 5 5.63 -20.92 17.07
C GLU A 5 6.18 -19.52 17.40
N GLU A 6 7.48 -19.27 17.23
CA GLU A 6 8.06 -17.96 17.54
C GLU A 6 7.67 -16.86 16.55
N THR A 7 7.24 -17.20 15.34
CA THR A 7 6.78 -16.21 14.34
C THR A 7 5.37 -15.68 14.64
N ALA A 8 4.57 -16.42 15.43
CA ALA A 8 3.20 -16.01 15.78
C ALA A 8 3.15 -15.01 16.95
N ALA A 9 4.26 -14.83 17.68
CA ALA A 9 4.30 -14.06 18.92
C ALA A 9 4.59 -12.56 18.74
N TYR A 10 4.46 -11.99 17.54
CA TYR A 10 4.85 -10.59 17.32
C TYR A 10 3.75 -9.54 17.57
N PHE A 11 2.48 -9.90 17.74
CA PHE A 11 1.43 -8.87 17.89
C PHE A 11 0.41 -9.19 18.97
N ARG A 12 0.81 -9.00 20.22
CA ARG A 12 -0.15 -8.60 21.26
C ARG A 12 0.25 -7.28 21.90
N LEU A 13 0.25 -6.24 21.08
CA LEU A 13 0.11 -4.88 21.56
C LEU A 13 -1.39 -4.59 21.64
N VAL A 14 -1.97 -4.63 22.85
CA VAL A 14 -3.31 -4.09 23.08
C VAL A 14 -3.14 -2.59 23.32
N CYS A 15 -3.01 -1.84 22.23
CA CYS A 15 -3.28 -0.41 22.23
C CYS A 15 -4.72 -0.22 21.72
N GLU A 16 -5.44 0.74 22.28
CA GLU A 16 -6.70 1.23 21.70
C GLU A 16 -6.48 1.99 20.38
N ASP A 17 -5.22 2.13 19.97
CA ASP A 17 -4.84 2.63 18.66
C ASP A 17 -5.37 1.69 17.56
N GLU A 18 -5.98 2.29 16.55
CA GLU A 18 -6.39 1.60 15.33
C GLU A 18 -5.23 0.73 14.84
N VAL A 19 -5.46 -0.58 14.71
CA VAL A 19 -4.45 -1.53 14.25
C VAL A 19 -4.18 -1.24 12.77
N VAL A 20 -3.23 -0.35 12.51
CA VAL A 20 -2.77 -0.06 11.16
C VAL A 20 -1.95 -1.25 10.67
N HIS A 21 -2.33 -1.79 9.52
CA HIS A 21 -1.57 -2.86 8.89
C HIS A 21 -0.11 -2.40 8.65
N PRO A 22 0.91 -3.16 9.04
CA PRO A 22 2.31 -2.70 8.99
C PRO A 22 2.76 -2.28 7.59
N ASP A 23 2.19 -2.90 6.55
CA ASP A 23 2.48 -2.53 5.16
C ASP A 23 1.96 -1.15 4.75
N VAL A 24 1.09 -0.50 5.53
CA VAL A 24 0.75 0.91 5.32
C VAL A 24 1.99 1.78 5.50
N LEU A 25 2.79 1.52 6.55
CA LEU A 25 4.04 2.25 6.79
C LEU A 25 5.05 2.00 5.68
N VAL A 26 5.11 0.77 5.16
CA VAL A 26 5.95 0.42 4.01
C VAL A 26 5.46 1.14 2.75
N ALA A 27 4.15 1.21 2.55
CA ALA A 27 3.53 1.92 1.44
C ALA A 27 3.73 3.43 1.52
N GLU A 28 3.90 4.04 2.69
CA GLU A 28 4.18 5.47 2.84
C GLU A 28 5.67 5.82 2.77
N ASN A 29 6.55 4.86 3.05
CA ASN A 29 7.99 5.11 3.10
C ASN A 29 8.57 5.49 1.71
N PRO A 30 9.18 6.68 1.55
CA PRO A 30 9.82 7.11 0.30
C PRO A 30 10.97 6.19 -0.18
N ALA A 31 11.62 5.48 0.74
CA ALA A 31 12.72 4.56 0.42
C ALA A 31 12.25 3.17 -0.06
N THR A 32 10.94 2.90 -0.06
CA THR A 32 10.40 1.62 -0.51
C THR A 32 10.67 1.42 -2.00
N SER A 33 11.29 0.28 -2.32
CA SER A 33 11.68 -0.03 -3.69
C SER A 33 10.49 -0.07 -4.66
N PRO A 34 10.68 0.27 -5.94
CA PRO A 34 9.62 0.20 -6.95
C PRO A 34 8.96 -1.19 -7.08
N VAL A 35 9.74 -2.27 -6.91
CA VAL A 35 9.23 -3.64 -6.95
C VAL A 35 8.30 -3.93 -5.78
N ALA A 36 8.64 -3.45 -4.58
CA ALA A 36 7.78 -3.57 -3.41
C ALA A 36 6.49 -2.75 -3.58
N LEU A 37 6.58 -1.51 -4.07
CA LEU A 37 5.41 -0.68 -4.36
C LEU A 37 4.46 -1.36 -5.37
N PHE A 38 4.99 -2.01 -6.41
CA PHE A 38 4.17 -2.76 -7.37
C PHE A 38 3.44 -3.94 -6.73
N ARG A 39 4.09 -4.67 -5.81
CA ARG A 39 3.45 -5.77 -5.06
C ARG A 39 2.37 -5.25 -4.12
N LEU A 40 2.66 -4.17 -3.39
CA LEU A 40 1.72 -3.55 -2.46
C LEU A 40 0.49 -2.96 -3.17
N ALA A 41 0.59 -2.59 -4.46
CA ALA A 41 -0.57 -2.18 -5.26
C ALA A 41 -1.59 -3.31 -5.51
N ALA A 42 -1.25 -4.56 -5.16
CA ALA A 42 -2.15 -5.71 -5.16
C ALA A 42 -2.56 -6.16 -3.75
N HIS A 43 -2.16 -5.42 -2.71
CA HIS A 43 -2.35 -5.82 -1.32
C HIS A 43 -3.84 -5.92 -0.97
N GLU A 44 -4.22 -6.92 -0.18
CA GLU A 44 -5.63 -7.17 0.18
C GLU A 44 -6.22 -6.03 1.03
N GLU A 45 -5.43 -5.50 1.96
CA GLU A 45 -5.82 -4.36 2.80
C GLU A 45 -5.99 -3.09 1.96
N ARG A 46 -7.18 -2.51 2.05
CA ARG A 46 -7.53 -1.26 1.35
C ARG A 46 -6.67 -0.10 1.81
N ALA A 47 -6.36 -0.01 3.10
CA ALA A 47 -5.55 1.07 3.65
C ALA A 47 -4.15 1.15 2.99
N VAL A 48 -3.55 -0.01 2.70
CA VAL A 48 -2.25 -0.09 1.99
C VAL A 48 -2.38 0.46 0.57
N ARG A 49 -3.42 0.06 -0.16
CA ARG A 49 -3.63 0.53 -1.54
C ARG A 49 -3.96 2.03 -1.62
N LEU A 50 -4.71 2.55 -0.64
CA LEU A 50 -4.96 3.99 -0.51
C LEU A 50 -3.68 4.77 -0.21
N ALA A 51 -2.85 4.30 0.73
CA ALA A 51 -1.56 4.92 1.02
C ALA A 51 -0.69 5.04 -0.23
N LEU A 52 -0.63 3.99 -1.06
CA LEU A 52 0.04 4.05 -2.36
C LEU A 52 -0.58 5.07 -3.32
N ALA A 53 -1.91 5.13 -3.42
CA ALA A 53 -2.60 6.07 -4.30
C ALA A 53 -2.32 7.54 -3.95
N HIS A 54 -1.99 7.83 -2.68
CA HIS A 54 -1.62 9.16 -2.21
C HIS A 54 -0.18 9.57 -2.54
N ARG A 55 0.69 8.62 -2.90
CA ARG A 55 2.10 8.89 -3.20
C ARG A 55 2.28 9.68 -4.50
N ALA A 56 3.20 10.64 -4.46
CA ALA A 56 3.59 11.41 -5.64
C ALA A 56 4.66 10.71 -6.50
N ASP A 57 5.44 9.83 -5.91
CA ASP A 57 6.57 9.12 -6.52
C ASP A 57 6.22 7.68 -6.93
N LEU A 58 4.93 7.31 -6.89
CA LEU A 58 4.50 5.96 -7.23
C LEU A 58 4.87 5.62 -8.69
N PRO A 59 5.54 4.48 -8.95
CA PRO A 59 5.89 4.05 -10.30
C PRO A 59 4.66 3.85 -11.18
N ALA A 60 4.77 4.16 -12.47
CA ALA A 60 3.65 4.10 -13.44
C ALA A 60 2.91 2.76 -13.45
N LYS A 61 3.62 1.62 -13.41
CA LYS A 61 2.99 0.29 -13.38
C LYS A 61 2.17 0.03 -12.12
N ALA A 62 2.61 0.52 -10.96
CA ALA A 62 1.84 0.41 -9.73
C ALA A 62 0.62 1.34 -9.80
N TYR A 63 0.78 2.49 -10.43
CA TYR A 63 -0.29 3.44 -10.68
C TYR A 63 -1.42 2.91 -11.58
N GLU A 64 -1.06 2.35 -12.74
CA GLU A 64 -1.98 1.71 -13.67
C GLU A 64 -2.80 0.61 -13.00
N ARG A 65 -2.17 -0.13 -12.09
CA ARG A 65 -2.86 -1.15 -11.30
C ARG A 65 -3.91 -0.54 -10.37
N LEU A 66 -3.60 0.54 -9.66
CA LEU A 66 -4.55 1.22 -8.77
C LEU A 66 -5.70 1.90 -9.54
N LEU A 67 -5.50 2.28 -10.80
CA LEU A 67 -6.60 2.80 -11.64
C LEU A 67 -7.60 1.70 -12.05
N GLY A 68 -7.18 0.43 -12.01
CA GLY A 68 -8.03 -0.74 -12.20
C GLY A 68 -8.45 -1.42 -10.89
N ASP A 69 -8.31 -0.74 -9.74
CA ASP A 69 -8.69 -1.30 -8.44
C ASP A 69 -10.20 -1.58 -8.36
N SER A 70 -10.58 -2.56 -7.55
CA SER A 70 -11.98 -2.87 -7.30
C SER A 70 -12.64 -1.88 -6.35
N ASP A 71 -11.87 -1.16 -5.53
CA ASP A 71 -12.38 -0.13 -4.63
C ASP A 71 -12.47 1.24 -5.35
N PRO A 72 -13.68 1.82 -5.52
CA PRO A 72 -13.85 3.09 -6.22
C PRO A 72 -13.11 4.27 -5.58
N GLU A 73 -12.88 4.25 -4.26
CA GLU A 73 -12.16 5.30 -3.56
C GLU A 73 -10.67 5.27 -3.92
N VAL A 74 -10.07 4.08 -4.00
CA VAL A 74 -8.69 3.88 -4.46
C VAL A 74 -8.53 4.41 -5.88
N VAL A 75 -9.44 4.04 -6.79
CA VAL A 75 -9.45 4.52 -8.18
C VAL A 75 -9.59 6.04 -8.23
N ARG A 76 -10.48 6.63 -7.44
CA ARG A 76 -10.72 8.08 -7.42
C ARG A 76 -9.49 8.86 -6.95
N VAL A 77 -8.81 8.38 -5.91
CA VAL A 77 -7.59 9.02 -5.37
C VAL A 77 -6.46 8.91 -6.39
N ALA A 78 -6.26 7.73 -6.98
CA ALA A 78 -5.29 7.52 -8.03
C ALA A 78 -5.60 8.42 -9.25
N ALA A 79 -6.83 8.43 -9.77
CA ALA A 79 -7.18 9.24 -10.94
C ALA A 79 -6.94 10.75 -10.74
N ARG A 80 -7.25 11.29 -9.55
CA ARG A 80 -7.03 12.71 -9.24
C ARG A 80 -5.56 13.13 -9.43
N ARG A 81 -4.63 12.23 -9.10
CA ARG A 81 -3.19 12.51 -9.18
C ARG A 81 -2.65 12.28 -10.61
N ALA A 82 -3.24 11.39 -11.41
CA ALA A 82 -2.90 11.25 -12.83
C ALA A 82 -3.18 12.55 -13.60
N HIS A 83 -4.26 13.24 -13.26
CA HIS A 83 -4.57 14.54 -13.84
C HIS A 83 -3.56 15.65 -13.49
N GLY A 84 -2.79 15.50 -12.39
CA GLY A 84 -1.72 16.44 -12.00
C GLY A 84 -0.34 16.09 -12.56
N LYS A 85 -0.11 14.83 -12.96
CA LYS A 85 1.09 14.37 -13.65
C LYS A 85 0.71 13.94 -15.06
N ARG A 86 0.49 14.92 -15.94
CA ARG A 86 0.43 14.66 -17.38
C ARG A 86 1.83 14.20 -17.80
N PHE A 87 2.02 12.88 -17.84
CA PHE A 87 3.19 12.26 -18.44
C PHE A 87 3.24 12.69 -19.92
N PRO A 88 4.36 13.28 -20.40
CA PRO A 88 4.52 13.59 -21.82
C PRO A 88 4.53 12.33 -22.69
#